data_AF-A0A821ANE1-F1
#
_entry.id   AF-A0A821ANE1-F1
#
_cell.length_a   1.000
_cell.length_b   1.000
_cell.length_c   1.000
_cell.angle_alpha   90.00
_cell.angle_beta   90.00
_cell.angle_gamma   90.00
#
_symmetry.space_group_name_H-M   'P 1'
#
loop_
_entity.id
_entity.type
_entity.pdbx_description
1 polymer ?
#
loop_
_entity_poly.entity_id
_entity_poly.type
_entity_poly.pdbx_seq_one_letter_code
_entity_poly.pdbx_strand_id
1 'polypeptide(L)'
;MIDTGANRTFISFKAVHSTNSKQFIKKIQRRVFLADGQSSAFVYGEITLHIMLGDIQASIVAFIVKQLCTDCILGMDFINKYKLIINTEDRTISIRNNDKRLL
;
A
#
# COMPACT_ATOMS: atom_id res chain seq x y z
N MET A 1 1.88 -0.63 -7.00
CA MET A 1 1.87 0.77 -7.47
C MET A 1 2.15 1.69 -6.29
N ILE A 2 3.01 2.70 -6.44
CA ILE A 2 3.14 3.80 -5.46
C ILE A 2 2.23 4.94 -5.95
N ASP A 3 1.40 5.49 -5.06
CA ASP A 3 0.37 6.46 -5.45
C ASP A 3 0.27 7.60 -4.43
N THR A 4 0.69 8.80 -4.84
CA THR A 4 0.60 10.02 -4.02
C THR A 4 -0.82 10.58 -3.92
N GLY A 5 -1.74 10.17 -4.79
CA GLY A 5 -3.15 10.54 -4.75
C GLY A 5 -3.99 9.67 -3.80
N ALA A 6 -3.45 8.54 -3.35
CA ALA A 6 -4.12 7.64 -2.41
C ALA A 6 -3.74 7.97 -0.96
N ASN A 7 -4.70 8.31 -0.11
CA ASN A 7 -4.45 8.58 1.32
C ASN A 7 -4.13 7.34 2.17
N ARG A 8 -4.39 6.15 1.62
CA ARG A 8 -4.33 4.87 2.32
C ARG A 8 -3.77 3.79 1.40
N THR A 9 -3.19 2.78 2.01
CA THR A 9 -2.72 1.59 1.31
C THR A 9 -3.85 0.61 1.07
N PHE A 10 -3.93 0.08 -0.16
CA PHE A 10 -4.96 -0.86 -0.59
C PHE A 10 -4.34 -2.12 -1.20
N ILE A 11 -5.01 -3.25 -1.02
CA ILE A 11 -4.65 -4.51 -1.68
C ILE A 11 -5.90 -5.16 -2.26
N SER A 12 -5.75 -5.76 -3.44
CA SER A 12 -6.86 -6.44 -4.08
C SER A 12 -7.14 -7.75 -3.36
N PHE A 13 -8.41 -8.12 -3.27
CA PHE A 13 -8.83 -9.40 -2.70
C PHE A 13 -8.14 -10.57 -3.41
N LYS A 14 -7.99 -10.48 -4.74
CA LYS A 14 -7.25 -11.47 -5.54
C LYS A 14 -5.81 -11.60 -5.09
N ALA A 15 -5.10 -10.49 -4.87
CA ALA A 15 -3.70 -10.50 -4.46
C ALA A 15 -3.53 -11.16 -3.08
N VAL A 16 -4.40 -10.83 -2.11
CA VAL A 16 -4.38 -11.47 -0.77
C VAL A 16 -4.45 -13.00 -0.90
N HIS A 17 -5.37 -13.52 -1.71
CA HIS A 17 -5.59 -14.97 -1.87
C HIS A 17 -4.52 -15.66 -2.72
N SER A 18 -3.82 -14.92 -3.59
CA SER A 18 -2.71 -15.46 -4.36
C SER A 18 -1.46 -15.69 -3.50
N THR A 19 -1.33 -14.98 -2.37
CA THR A 19 -0.30 -15.28 -1.40
C THR A 19 -0.72 -16.51 -0.59
N ASN A 20 0.12 -17.54 -0.52
CA ASN A 20 -0.09 -18.74 0.33
C ASN A 20 -0.05 -18.43 1.85
N SER A 21 -0.30 -17.19 2.22
CA SER A 21 -0.16 -16.71 3.59
C SER A 21 -1.47 -16.89 4.34
N LYS A 22 -1.41 -17.55 5.51
CA LYS A 22 -2.50 -17.60 6.50
C LYS A 22 -2.60 -16.26 7.23
N GLN A 23 -2.55 -15.14 6.51
CA GLN A 23 -2.59 -13.82 7.13
C GLN A 23 -3.96 -13.59 7.75
N PHE A 24 -3.95 -13.08 8.99
CA PHE A 24 -5.17 -12.72 9.68
C PHE A 24 -5.81 -11.51 9.00
N ILE A 25 -7.04 -11.69 8.52
CA ILE A 25 -7.85 -10.62 7.98
C ILE A 25 -8.77 -10.12 9.09
N LYS A 26 -8.57 -8.88 9.51
CA LYS A 26 -9.52 -8.20 10.39
C LYS A 26 -10.71 -7.77 9.54
N LYS A 27 -11.84 -8.47 9.67
CA LYS A 27 -13.06 -8.09 8.96
C LYS A 27 -13.53 -6.73 9.45
N ILE A 28 -13.68 -5.81 8.51
CA ILE A 28 -14.31 -4.51 8.71
C ILE A 28 -15.24 -4.25 7.54
N GLN A 29 -16.29 -3.48 7.75
CA GLN A 29 -17.19 -3.06 6.67
C GLN A 29 -17.28 -1.56 6.66
N ARG A 30 -16.70 -0.95 5.62
CA ARG A 30 -16.82 0.49 5.38
C ARG A 30 -16.63 0.80 3.91
N ARG A 31 -17.02 2.02 3.54
CA ARG A 31 -16.71 2.60 2.23
C ARG A 31 -15.57 3.58 2.36
N VAL A 32 -14.75 3.64 1.32
CA VAL A 32 -13.74 4.69 1.13
C VAL A 32 -14.07 5.40 -0.17
N PHE A 33 -13.95 6.73 -0.18
CA PHE A 33 -14.08 7.51 -1.41
C PHE A 33 -12.80 7.36 -2.23
N LEU A 34 -12.98 7.25 -3.55
CA LEU A 34 -11.88 7.21 -4.51
C LEU A 34 -11.39 8.64 -4.79
N ALA A 35 -10.31 8.73 -5.56
CA ALA A 35 -9.69 10.01 -5.89
C ALA A 35 -10.60 10.97 -6.68
N ASP A 36 -11.65 10.46 -7.33
CA ASP A 36 -12.66 11.28 -8.02
C ASP A 36 -13.62 12.01 -7.05
N GLY A 37 -13.58 11.68 -5.76
CA GLY A 37 -14.45 12.25 -4.72
C GLY A 37 -15.93 11.85 -4.83
N GLN A 38 -16.31 11.08 -5.84
CA GLN A 38 -17.71 10.70 -6.11
C GLN A 38 -17.92 9.19 -5.96
N SER A 39 -16.99 8.40 -6.49
CA SER A 39 -17.04 6.95 -6.42
C SER A 39 -16.56 6.45 -5.08
N SER A 40 -17.04 5.28 -4.67
CA SER A 40 -16.58 4.61 -3.46
C SER A 40 -16.24 3.14 -3.71
N ALA A 41 -15.22 2.67 -2.99
CA ALA A 41 -14.88 1.25 -2.92
C ALA A 41 -15.33 0.67 -1.57
N PHE A 42 -15.86 -0.54 -1.61
CA PHE A 42 -16.18 -1.30 -0.41
C PHE A 42 -14.92 -2.00 0.13
N VAL A 43 -14.63 -1.77 1.41
CA VAL A 43 -13.54 -2.41 2.13
C VAL A 43 -14.08 -3.64 2.85
N TYR A 44 -13.48 -4.80 2.57
CA TYR A 44 -13.85 -6.10 3.15
C TYR A 44 -13.13 -6.42 4.45
N GLY A 45 -11.98 -5.76 4.67
CA GLY A 45 -11.11 -6.05 5.79
C GLY A 45 -9.84 -5.22 5.78
N GLU A 46 -9.06 -5.39 6.83
CA GLU A 46 -7.71 -4.87 6.95
C GLU A 46 -6.74 -6.04 7.10
N ILE A 47 -5.54 -5.87 6.57
CA ILE A 47 -4.45 -6.84 6.65
C ILE A 47 -3.13 -6.11 6.85
N THR A 48 -2.21 -6.67 7.64
CA THR A 48 -0.85 -6.14 7.73
C THR A 48 -0.01 -6.77 6.63
N LEU A 49 0.39 -5.94 5.68
CA LEU A 49 1.34 -6.34 4.65
C LEU A 49 2.76 -6.23 5.18
N HIS A 50 3.57 -7.23 4.88
CA HIS A 50 5.02 -7.19 5.03
C HIS A 50 5.64 -7.10 3.64
N ILE A 51 6.38 -6.03 3.39
CA ILE A 51 6.87 -5.65 2.06
C ILE A 51 8.39 -5.57 2.13
N MET A 52 9.06 -6.23 1.19
CA MET A 52 10.50 -6.07 0.97
C MET A 52 10.71 -5.02 -0.11
N LEU A 53 11.45 -3.96 0.21
CA LEU A 53 11.89 -2.92 -0.72
C LEU A 53 13.42 -2.90 -0.71
N GLY A 54 14.05 -3.56 -1.68
CA GLY A 54 15.48 -3.86 -1.61
C GLY A 54 15.79 -4.73 -0.39
N ASP A 55 16.69 -4.26 0.47
CA ASP A 55 17.08 -4.87 1.74
C ASP A 55 16.22 -4.41 2.93
N ILE A 56 15.28 -3.49 2.72
CA ILE A 56 14.44 -2.94 3.78
C ILE A 56 13.16 -3.77 3.92
N GLN A 57 12.93 -4.26 5.14
CA GLN A 57 11.66 -4.86 5.53
C GLN A 57 10.71 -3.79 6.09
N ALA A 58 9.60 -3.57 5.39
CA ALA A 58 8.55 -2.64 5.78
C ALA A 58 7.25 -3.37 6.15
N SER A 59 6.41 -2.72 6.96
CA SER A 59 5.08 -3.21 7.28
C SER A 59 4.05 -2.08 7.24
N ILE A 60 2.85 -2.38 6.74
CA ILE A 60 1.77 -1.39 6.64
C ILE A 60 0.41 -2.07 6.73
N VAL A 61 -0.58 -1.39 7.31
CA VAL A 61 -1.96 -1.85 7.27
C VAL A 61 -2.57 -1.46 5.93
N ALA A 62 -3.07 -2.44 5.21
CA ALA A 62 -3.73 -2.26 3.92
C ALA A 62 -5.22 -2.60 4.02
N PHE A 63 -6.05 -1.86 3.28
CA PHE A 63 -7.46 -2.19 3.12
C PHE A 63 -7.67 -3.13 1.94
N ILE A 64 -8.42 -4.20 2.22
CA ILE A 64 -8.76 -5.21 1.23
C ILE A 64 -10.00 -4.72 0.47
N VAL A 65 -9.88 -4.61 -0.85
CA VAL A 65 -10.96 -4.20 -1.75
C VAL A 65 -11.14 -5.22 -2.88
N LYS A 66 -12.33 -5.31 -3.47
CA LYS A 66 -12.65 -6.38 -4.44
C LYS A 66 -11.82 -6.26 -5.72
N GLN A 67 -11.81 -5.06 -6.29
CA GLN A 67 -11.19 -4.78 -7.57
C GLN A 67 -10.31 -3.55 -7.44
N LEU A 68 -9.07 -3.69 -7.90
CA LEU A 68 -8.10 -2.63 -8.13
C LEU A 68 -7.53 -2.86 -9.53
N CYS A 69 -7.06 -1.80 -10.17
CA CYS A 69 -6.32 -1.88 -11.44
C CYS A 69 -4.92 -2.51 -11.27
N THR A 70 -4.50 -2.80 -10.04
CA THR A 70 -3.21 -3.38 -9.67
C THR A 70 -3.39 -4.27 -8.44
N ASP A 71 -2.39 -5.07 -8.09
CA ASP A 71 -2.48 -5.95 -6.91
C ASP A 71 -2.44 -5.17 -5.60
N CYS A 72 -1.59 -4.14 -5.53
CA CYS A 72 -1.43 -3.32 -4.34
C CYS A 72 -1.11 -1.86 -4.70
N ILE A 73 -1.74 -0.95 -3.97
CA ILE A 73 -1.48 0.49 -4.00
C ILE A 73 -0.87 0.88 -2.66
N LEU A 74 0.36 1.36 -2.64
CA LEU A 74 1.01 1.96 -1.48
C LEU A 74 0.74 3.46 -1.52
N GLY A 75 -0.12 3.92 -0.60
CA GLY A 75 -0.57 5.30 -0.54
C GLY A 75 0.34 6.20 0.29
N MET A 76 -0.13 7.42 0.52
CA MET A 76 0.51 8.43 1.34
C MET A 76 0.75 8.00 2.79
N ASP A 77 -0.03 7.04 3.32
CA ASP A 77 0.25 6.45 4.64
C ASP A 77 1.58 5.69 4.67
N PHE A 78 1.85 4.89 3.64
CA PHE A 78 3.12 4.21 3.46
C PHE A 78 4.26 5.20 3.16
N ILE A 79 4.03 6.10 2.19
CA ILE A 79 5.00 7.11 1.74
C ILE A 79 5.46 7.97 2.93
N ASN A 80 4.51 8.47 3.74
CA ASN A 80 4.84 9.31 4.90
C ASN A 80 5.50 8.51 6.02
N LYS A 81 5.00 7.30 6.32
CA LYS A 81 5.56 6.44 7.38
C LYS A 81 7.04 6.14 7.14
N TYR A 82 7.40 5.83 5.90
CA TYR A 82 8.76 5.48 5.52
C TYR A 82 9.54 6.64 4.89
N LYS A 83 8.98 7.86 4.89
CA LYS A 83 9.60 9.05 4.29
C LYS A 83 10.17 8.75 2.89
N LEU A 84 9.34 8.13 2.06
CA LEU A 84 9.71 7.67 0.74
C LEU A 84 10.08 8.86 -0.15
N ILE A 85 11.23 8.77 -0.84
CA ILE A 85 11.69 9.73 -1.82
C ILE A 85 11.50 9.11 -3.19
N ILE A 86 10.68 9.76 -4.03
CA ILE A 86 10.41 9.34 -5.41
C ILE A 86 11.23 10.26 -6.31
N ASN A 87 12.25 9.72 -6.96
CA ASN A 87 13.05 10.46 -7.94
C ASN A 87 12.57 10.08 -9.34
N THR A 88 11.90 11.02 -10.00
CA THR A 88 11.33 10.82 -11.33
C THR A 88 12.36 10.90 -12.45
N GLU A 89 13.46 11.62 -12.24
CA GLU A 89 14.56 11.73 -13.22
C GLU A 89 15.30 10.40 -13.31
N ASP A 90 15.72 9.87 -12.15
CA ASP A 90 16.43 8.59 -12.05
C ASP A 90 15.50 7.38 -12.07
N ARG A 91 14.17 7.59 -12.00
CA ARG A 91 13.13 6.56 -11.88
C ARG A 91 13.37 5.61 -10.69
N THR A 92 13.90 6.16 -9.60
CA THR A 92 14.23 5.41 -8.39
C THR A 92 13.30 5.79 -7.24
N ILE A 93 13.21 4.88 -6.28
CA ILE A 93 12.49 5.08 -5.04
C ILE A 93 13.44 4.69 -3.91
N SER A 94 13.62 5.60 -2.96
CA SER A 94 14.47 5.35 -1.79
C SER A 94 13.71 5.67 -0.51
N ILE A 95 14.07 5.00 0.58
CA ILE A 95 13.55 5.29 1.91
C ILE A 95 14.55 6.22 2.60
N ARG A 96 14.06 7.33 3.16
CA ARG A 96 14.92 8.22 3.94
C ARG A 96 15.28 7.56 5.26
N ASN A 97 16.37 6.82 5.26
CA ASN A 97 17.01 6.35 6.48
C ASN A 97 17.82 7.51 7.06
N ASN A 98 17.61 7.86 8.33
CA ASN A 98 18.38 8.94 8.97
C ASN A 98 19.89 8.64 9.03
N ASP A 99 20.31 7.39 8.72
CA ASP A 99 21.70 6.96 8.79
C ASP A 99 22.33 6.43 7.48
N LYS A 100 21.66 6.45 6.32
CA LYS A 100 22.26 6.22 4.98
C LYS A 100 21.19 6.23 3.88
N ARG A 101 21.39 6.97 2.79
CA ARG A 101 20.63 6.74 1.55
C ARG A 101 21.00 5.36 1.02
N LEU A 102 20.04 4.43 0.99
CA LEU A 102 20.16 3.19 0.25
C LEU A 102 19.61 3.44 -1.16
N LEU A 103 20.48 3.18 -2.15
CA LEU A 103 20.29 3.38 -3.59
C LEU A 103 19.45 2.24 -4.19
#